data_AF-A0A3D0F7R9-F1
#
_entry.id   AF-A0A3D0F7R9-F1
#
_cell.length_a   1.000
_cell.length_b   1.000
_cell.length_c   1.000
_cell.angle_alpha   90.00
_cell.angle_beta   90.00
_cell.angle_gamma   90.00
#
_symmetry.space_group_name_H-M   'P 1'
#
loop_
_entity.id
_entity.type
_entity.pdbx_description
1 polymer ?
#
loop_
_entity_poly.entity_id
_entity_poly.type
_entity_poly.pdbx_seq_one_letter_code
_entity_poly.pdbx_strand_id
1 'polypeptide(L)'
;MKTTTINWRVYKLVQLGVLNRIGRGKFAVGKKRIYTPEISLKIKSIYTKLKKNFPYLRMCIWNTSSLNEFMIHQPGRFYVIIEVDKDAAQSVFYYLKENKFSVFIDPTQDLFEKYIPDEKESLIVKPLVTEAPLNVINRVYTATIEKMLVDIFCDDVIFAAQQGSEMRTIYQEAFYKYAVNESSIMRYADRRGKKESLREYLSTISNLRQKN
;
A
#
# COMPACT_ATOMS: atom_id res chain seq x y z
N MET A 1 -21.51 -31.54 -11.56
CA MET A 1 -21.40 -31.07 -10.16
C MET A 1 -22.12 -29.73 -10.04
N LYS A 2 -22.96 -29.51 -9.01
CA LYS A 2 -23.64 -28.22 -8.79
C LYS A 2 -22.62 -27.14 -8.38
N THR A 3 -22.69 -25.96 -8.98
CA THR A 3 -21.79 -24.80 -8.77
C THR A 3 -21.66 -24.42 -7.28
N THR A 4 -22.73 -24.60 -6.51
CA THR A 4 -22.80 -24.34 -5.07
C THR A 4 -21.84 -25.22 -4.25
N THR A 5 -21.66 -26.49 -4.64
CA THR A 5 -20.78 -27.44 -3.95
C THR A 5 -19.30 -27.13 -4.21
N ILE A 6 -18.96 -26.62 -5.40
CA ILE A 6 -17.61 -26.19 -5.76
C ILE A 6 -17.23 -24.94 -4.95
N ASN A 7 -18.12 -23.93 -4.91
CA ASN A 7 -17.88 -22.71 -4.14
C ASN A 7 -17.67 -22.98 -2.65
N TRP A 8 -18.44 -23.91 -2.06
CA TRP A 8 -18.28 -24.29 -0.66
C TRP A 8 -16.94 -25.00 -0.39
N ARG A 9 -16.51 -25.89 -1.28
CA ARG A 9 -15.20 -26.56 -1.17
C ARG A 9 -14.04 -25.57 -1.30
N VAL A 10 -14.13 -24.64 -2.23
CA VAL A 10 -13.14 -23.57 -2.41
C VAL A 10 -13.08 -22.68 -1.17
N TYR A 11 -14.23 -22.28 -0.62
CA TYR A 11 -14.29 -21.53 0.64
C TYR A 11 -13.62 -22.27 1.79
N LYS A 12 -13.90 -23.58 1.94
CA LYS A 12 -13.26 -24.41 2.98
C LYS A 12 -11.75 -24.51 2.80
N LEU A 13 -11.26 -24.66 1.57
CA LEU A 13 -9.82 -24.71 1.28
C LEU A 13 -9.11 -23.36 1.52
N VAL A 14 -9.82 -22.24 1.34
CA VAL A 14 -9.32 -20.91 1.72
C VAL A 14 -9.22 -20.78 3.24
N GLN A 15 -10.26 -21.20 3.98
CA GLN A 15 -10.24 -21.20 5.45
C GLN A 15 -9.14 -22.11 6.03
N LEU A 16 -8.86 -23.23 5.37
CA LEU A 16 -7.80 -24.16 5.76
C LEU A 16 -6.38 -23.70 5.34
N GLY A 17 -6.25 -22.56 4.65
CA GLY A 17 -4.96 -22.03 4.18
C GLY A 17 -4.31 -22.85 3.05
N VAL A 18 -5.08 -23.74 2.41
CA VAL A 18 -4.63 -24.57 1.28
C VAL A 18 -4.71 -23.78 -0.03
N LEU A 19 -5.73 -22.91 -0.14
CA LEU A 19 -5.91 -21.99 -1.25
C LEU A 19 -5.83 -20.55 -0.77
N ASN A 20 -5.18 -19.69 -1.55
CA ASN A 20 -5.22 -18.26 -1.37
C ASN A 20 -5.99 -17.61 -2.51
N ARG A 21 -6.98 -16.77 -2.20
CA ARG A 21 -7.75 -16.07 -3.24
C ARG A 21 -6.92 -14.90 -3.80
N ILE A 22 -6.47 -15.03 -5.04
CA ILE A 22 -5.63 -14.03 -5.75
C ILE A 22 -6.42 -13.23 -6.79
N GLY A 23 -7.73 -13.47 -6.92
CA GLY A 23 -8.60 -12.72 -7.83
C GLY A 23 -10.03 -13.26 -7.85
N ARG A 24 -10.91 -12.64 -8.65
CA ARG A 24 -12.26 -13.17 -8.87
C ARG A 24 -12.16 -14.51 -9.60
N GLY A 25 -12.57 -15.60 -8.93
CA GLY A 25 -12.49 -16.96 -9.46
C GLY A 25 -11.07 -17.54 -9.57
N LYS A 26 -10.03 -16.81 -9.11
CA LYS A 26 -8.64 -17.23 -9.19
C LYS A 26 -8.09 -17.53 -7.80
N PHE A 27 -7.51 -18.71 -7.65
CA PHE A 27 -6.93 -19.20 -6.40
C PHE A 27 -5.52 -19.73 -6.65
N ALA A 28 -4.60 -19.42 -5.76
CA ALA A 28 -3.27 -20.01 -5.74
C ALA A 28 -3.25 -21.18 -4.75
N VAL A 29 -2.68 -22.31 -5.17
CA VAL A 29 -2.42 -23.47 -4.31
C VAL A 29 -1.13 -23.20 -3.52
N GLY A 30 -1.17 -23.43 -2.21
CA GLY A 30 -0.01 -23.30 -1.33
C GLY A 30 -0.14 -22.18 -0.29
N LYS A 31 0.63 -22.31 0.79
CA LYS A 31 0.62 -21.43 1.98
C LYS A 31 1.39 -20.13 1.75
N LYS A 32 1.10 -19.40 0.68
CA LYS A 32 1.56 -18.00 0.63
C LYS A 32 0.92 -17.25 1.80
N ARG A 33 1.73 -16.47 2.51
CA ARG A 33 1.26 -15.75 3.70
C ARG A 33 0.38 -14.57 3.26
N ILE A 34 -0.50 -14.13 4.15
CA ILE A 34 -1.21 -12.86 3.99
C ILE A 34 -0.31 -11.80 4.64
N TYR A 35 0.07 -10.79 3.86
CA TYR A 35 0.89 -9.70 4.36
C TYR A 35 0.09 -8.85 5.35
N THR A 36 0.69 -8.54 6.50
CA THR A 36 0.09 -7.73 7.57
C THR A 36 1.13 -6.71 8.03
N PRO A 37 1.01 -5.42 7.64
CA PRO A 37 1.98 -4.41 8.04
C PRO A 37 1.95 -4.18 9.55
N GLU A 38 3.12 -3.85 10.12
CA GLU A 38 3.22 -3.50 11.53
C GLU A 38 2.62 -2.11 11.79
N ILE A 39 1.78 -2.01 12.82
CA ILE A 39 1.22 -0.73 13.27
C ILE A 39 2.00 -0.24 14.49
N SER A 40 2.93 0.68 14.26
CA SER A 40 3.71 1.29 15.34
C SER A 40 2.84 2.10 16.31
N LEU A 41 3.34 2.28 17.55
CA LEU A 41 2.66 3.13 18.55
C LEU A 41 2.46 4.56 18.05
N LYS A 42 3.39 5.07 17.24
CA LYS A 42 3.30 6.41 16.63
C LYS A 42 2.16 6.49 15.61
N ILE A 43 2.04 5.53 14.69
CA ILE A 43 0.91 5.44 13.74
C ILE A 43 -0.41 5.40 14.51
N LYS A 44 -0.51 4.51 15.51
CA LYS A 44 -1.72 4.35 16.32
C LYS A 44 -2.10 5.65 17.05
N SER A 45 -1.11 6.37 17.58
CA SER A 45 -1.30 7.67 18.25
C SER A 45 -1.82 8.74 17.29
N ILE A 46 -1.18 8.89 16.12
CA ILE A 46 -1.60 9.85 15.08
C ILE A 46 -3.02 9.54 14.61
N TYR A 47 -3.29 8.27 14.29
CA TYR A 47 -4.61 7.82 13.84
C TYR A 47 -5.69 8.10 14.89
N THR A 48 -5.41 7.86 16.17
CA THR A 48 -6.36 8.13 17.26
C THR A 48 -6.67 9.62 17.38
N LYS A 49 -5.65 10.49 17.28
CA LYS A 49 -5.83 11.95 17.29
C LYS A 49 -6.69 12.41 16.11
N LEU A 50 -6.37 11.93 14.90
CA LEU A 50 -7.15 12.25 13.69
C LEU A 50 -8.58 11.75 13.79
N LYS A 51 -8.81 10.53 14.29
CA LYS A 51 -10.17 9.99 14.42
C LYS A 51 -11.00 10.73 15.47
N LYS A 52 -10.37 11.25 16.54
CA LYS A 52 -11.05 12.10 17.53
C LYS A 52 -11.48 13.44 16.92
N ASN A 53 -10.61 14.07 16.12
CA ASN A 53 -10.88 15.37 15.52
C ASN A 53 -11.77 15.29 14.27
N PHE A 54 -11.69 14.18 13.54
CA PHE A 54 -12.45 13.93 12.31
C PHE A 54 -13.16 12.56 12.37
N PRO A 55 -14.24 12.42 13.17
CA PRO A 55 -14.86 11.13 13.46
C PRO A 55 -15.37 10.38 12.23
N TYR A 56 -15.85 11.11 11.22
CA TYR A 56 -16.45 10.54 10.01
C TYR A 56 -15.47 10.44 8.84
N LEU A 57 -14.23 10.91 9.02
CA LEU A 57 -13.25 10.92 7.95
C LEU A 57 -12.84 9.50 7.58
N ARG A 58 -12.96 9.19 6.29
CA ARG A 58 -12.32 8.03 5.69
C ARG A 58 -10.83 8.32 5.56
N MET A 59 -10.00 7.46 6.12
CA MET A 59 -8.56 7.64 6.09
C MET A 59 -7.83 6.31 5.93
N CYS A 60 -6.61 6.37 5.43
CA CYS A 60 -5.63 5.29 5.42
C CYS A 60 -4.32 5.86 5.96
N ILE A 61 -3.65 5.14 6.86
CA ILE A 61 -2.33 5.51 7.36
C ILE A 61 -1.38 4.33 7.29
N TRP A 62 -0.19 4.55 6.76
CA TRP A 62 0.87 3.53 6.68
C TRP A 62 2.24 4.19 6.58
N ASN A 63 3.30 3.43 6.86
CA ASN A 63 4.67 3.90 6.79
C ASN A 63 5.38 3.28 5.59
N THR A 64 6.19 4.05 4.87
CA THR A 64 6.99 3.51 3.75
C THR A 64 7.97 2.43 4.19
N SER A 65 8.36 2.40 5.48
CA SER A 65 9.13 1.28 6.08
C SER A 65 8.42 -0.07 6.00
N SER A 66 7.10 -0.10 5.76
CA SER A 66 6.35 -1.33 5.47
C SER A 66 6.88 -2.06 4.23
N LEU A 67 7.61 -1.36 3.36
CA LEU A 67 8.23 -1.94 2.17
C LEU A 67 9.57 -2.63 2.46
N ASN A 68 10.19 -2.40 3.62
CA ASN A 68 11.57 -2.81 3.93
C ASN A 68 11.81 -4.32 3.78
N GLU A 69 10.81 -5.15 4.06
CA GLU A 69 10.95 -6.61 3.94
C GLU A 69 11.01 -7.12 2.49
N PHE A 70 10.67 -6.25 1.54
CA PHE A 70 10.76 -6.52 0.09
C PHE A 70 11.98 -5.87 -0.56
N MET A 71 12.75 -5.09 0.21
CA MET A 71 13.85 -4.28 -0.28
C MET A 71 15.19 -4.96 0.01
N ILE A 72 16.13 -4.82 -0.93
CA ILE A 72 17.55 -5.12 -0.71
C ILE A 72 18.22 -3.86 -0.15
N HIS A 73 17.96 -2.70 -0.74
CA HIS A 73 18.56 -1.43 -0.34
C HIS A 73 17.55 -0.55 0.38
N GLN A 74 17.49 -0.67 1.71
CA GLN A 74 16.57 0.12 2.51
C GLN A 74 17.05 1.58 2.62
N PRO A 75 16.16 2.57 2.39
CA PRO A 75 16.51 3.97 2.54
C PRO A 75 16.74 4.30 4.02
N GLY A 76 17.58 5.29 4.29
CA GLY A 76 17.74 5.83 5.64
C GLY A 76 16.55 6.70 6.11
N ARG A 77 15.56 6.95 5.24
CA ARG A 77 14.42 7.84 5.48
C ARG A 77 13.11 7.13 5.17
N PHE A 78 12.15 7.30 6.07
CA PHE A 78 10.81 6.77 5.93
C PHE A 78 9.76 7.84 6.20
N TYR A 79 8.60 7.66 5.58
CA TYR A 79 7.50 8.62 5.64
C TYR A 79 6.24 7.93 6.14
N VAL A 80 5.47 8.61 6.97
CA VAL A 80 4.12 8.17 7.32
C VAL A 80 3.15 8.85 6.38
N ILE A 81 2.55 8.05 5.50
CA ILE A 81 1.59 8.51 4.51
C ILE A 81 0.19 8.47 5.14
N ILE A 82 -0.52 9.59 5.06
CA ILE A 82 -1.88 9.78 5.57
C ILE A 82 -2.74 10.17 4.38
N GLU A 83 -3.60 9.24 3.96
CA GLU A 83 -4.48 9.43 2.82
C GLU A 83 -5.90 9.64 3.29
N VAL A 84 -6.53 10.73 2.83
CA VAL A 84 -7.87 11.15 3.24
C VAL A 84 -8.66 11.66 2.04
N ASP A 85 -9.98 11.84 2.17
CA ASP A 85 -10.77 12.44 1.08
C ASP A 85 -10.18 13.79 0.65
N LYS A 86 -10.20 14.07 -0.66
CA LYS A 86 -9.52 15.23 -1.26
C LYS A 86 -9.90 16.55 -0.55
N ASP A 87 -11.18 16.72 -0.26
CA ASP A 87 -11.72 17.94 0.35
C ASP A 87 -11.32 18.08 1.84
N ALA A 88 -10.86 17.01 2.48
CA ALA A 88 -10.41 17.00 3.87
C ALA A 88 -8.88 17.08 4.02
N ALA A 89 -8.12 16.87 2.94
CA ALA A 89 -6.65 16.81 2.99
C ALA A 89 -6.03 18.08 3.58
N GLN A 90 -6.53 19.26 3.19
CA GLN A 90 -6.05 20.53 3.69
C GLN A 90 -6.31 20.71 5.20
N SER A 91 -7.50 20.34 5.67
CA SER A 91 -7.87 20.42 7.09
C SER A 91 -7.02 19.49 7.94
N VAL A 92 -6.75 18.27 7.45
CA VAL A 92 -5.89 17.29 8.12
C VAL A 92 -4.44 17.80 8.18
N PHE A 93 -3.94 18.37 7.08
CA PHE A 93 -2.61 18.98 7.04
C PHE A 93 -2.45 20.09 8.09
N TYR A 94 -3.38 21.05 8.14
CA TYR A 94 -3.29 22.14 9.13
C TYR A 94 -3.42 21.65 10.56
N TYR A 95 -4.33 20.71 10.83
CA TYR A 95 -4.45 20.07 12.14
C TYR A 95 -3.13 19.44 12.60
N LEU A 96 -2.46 18.68 11.73
CA LEU A 96 -1.17 18.07 12.05
C LEU A 96 -0.08 19.12 12.25
N LYS A 97 -0.06 20.17 11.44
CA LYS A 97 0.91 21.28 11.54
C LYS A 97 0.75 22.06 12.86
N GLU A 98 -0.47 22.36 13.26
CA GLU A 98 -0.78 23.01 14.56
C GLU A 98 -0.32 22.16 15.75
N ASN A 99 -0.46 20.84 15.62
CA ASN A 99 0.04 19.85 16.59
C ASN A 99 1.56 19.61 16.49
N LYS A 100 2.31 20.48 15.80
CA LYS A 100 3.77 20.48 15.69
C LYS A 100 4.37 19.23 15.03
N PHE A 101 3.58 18.50 14.22
CA PHE A 101 4.13 17.46 13.38
C PHE A 101 4.91 18.08 12.19
N SER A 102 6.02 17.44 11.80
CA SER A 102 6.62 17.70 10.50
C SER A 102 5.73 17.05 9.45
N VAL A 103 4.98 17.88 8.72
CA VAL A 103 3.95 17.42 7.79
C VAL A 103 4.04 18.19 6.48
N PHE A 104 3.83 17.46 5.38
CA PHE A 104 3.76 17.96 4.02
C PHE A 104 2.42 17.57 3.42
N ILE A 105 1.93 18.39 2.50
CA ILE A 105 0.75 18.07 1.70
C ILE A 105 1.18 17.89 0.25
N ASP A 106 0.91 16.69 -0.28
CA ASP A 106 1.14 16.30 -1.67
C ASP A 106 2.40 16.95 -2.31
N PRO A 107 3.60 16.65 -1.76
CA PRO A 107 4.81 17.39 -2.11
C PRO A 107 5.18 17.20 -3.58
N THR A 108 5.51 18.30 -4.25
CA THR A 108 6.17 18.27 -5.56
C THR A 108 7.60 17.77 -5.43
N GLN A 109 8.22 17.33 -6.53
CA GLN A 109 9.62 16.89 -6.53
C GLN A 109 10.56 17.95 -5.90
N ASP A 110 10.45 19.20 -6.34
CA ASP A 110 11.19 20.34 -5.79
C ASP A 110 10.99 20.51 -4.28
N LEU A 111 9.75 20.38 -3.80
CA LEU A 111 9.45 20.50 -2.37
C LEU A 111 10.05 19.31 -1.60
N PHE A 112 9.98 18.12 -2.18
CA PHE A 112 10.45 16.87 -1.62
C PHE A 112 11.97 16.89 -1.41
N GLU A 113 12.71 17.30 -2.43
CA GLU A 113 14.18 17.34 -2.40
C GLU A 113 14.74 18.47 -1.51
N LYS A 114 14.09 19.64 -1.50
CA LYS A 114 14.65 20.84 -0.84
C LYS A 114 14.21 21.04 0.60
N TYR A 115 13.03 20.51 1.00
CA TYR A 115 12.38 20.93 2.25
C TYR A 115 11.98 19.81 3.20
N ILE A 116 12.08 18.53 2.79
CA ILE A 116 11.80 17.42 3.70
C ILE A 116 13.00 17.23 4.63
N PRO A 117 12.84 17.39 5.96
CA PRO A 117 13.95 17.31 6.90
C PRO A 117 14.61 15.93 6.89
N ASP A 118 15.94 15.95 6.93
CA ASP A 118 16.77 14.74 6.88
C ASP A 118 16.66 13.85 8.12
N GLU A 119 16.31 14.42 9.28
CA GLU A 119 16.43 13.75 10.59
C GLU A 119 15.08 13.35 11.23
N LYS A 120 13.93 13.78 10.68
CA LYS A 120 12.62 13.54 11.30
C LYS A 120 11.71 12.76 10.35
N GLU A 121 11.21 11.62 10.82
CA GLU A 121 10.13 10.88 10.14
C GLU A 121 8.93 11.81 9.90
N SER A 122 8.76 12.17 8.63
CA SER A 122 7.83 13.19 8.17
C SER A 122 6.48 12.57 7.80
N LEU A 123 5.41 13.33 8.05
CA LEU A 123 4.06 12.95 7.65
C LEU A 123 3.77 13.51 6.26
N ILE A 124 3.18 12.71 5.37
CA ILE A 124 2.72 13.17 4.07
C ILE A 124 1.22 12.99 4.00
N VAL A 125 0.49 14.09 3.88
CA VAL A 125 -0.96 14.10 3.67
C VAL A 125 -1.24 14.16 2.18
N LYS A 126 -2.05 13.23 1.67
CA LYS A 126 -2.45 13.24 0.26
C LYS A 126 -3.87 12.70 0.04
N PRO A 127 -4.49 12.91 -1.13
CA PRO A 127 -5.80 12.37 -1.42
C PRO A 127 -5.83 10.83 -1.45
N LEU A 128 -6.82 10.23 -0.80
CA LEU A 128 -7.12 8.80 -0.89
C LEU A 128 -7.88 8.52 -2.17
N VAL A 129 -7.25 7.81 -3.09
CA VAL A 129 -7.89 7.42 -4.36
C VAL A 129 -9.03 6.41 -4.09
N THR A 130 -10.15 6.61 -4.76
CA THR A 130 -11.31 5.70 -4.74
C THR A 130 -10.92 4.25 -5.01
N GLU A 131 -11.60 3.30 -4.37
CA GLU A 131 -11.32 1.86 -4.45
C GLU A 131 -9.90 1.40 -4.04
N ALA A 132 -9.13 2.28 -3.39
CA ALA A 132 -7.89 1.90 -2.72
C ALA A 132 -8.12 0.67 -1.83
N PRO A 133 -7.33 -0.41 -2.01
CA PRO A 133 -7.48 -1.61 -1.19
C PRO A 133 -6.85 -1.37 0.18
N LEU A 134 -7.71 -1.32 1.20
CA LEU A 134 -7.35 -1.05 2.59
C LEU A 134 -7.51 -2.31 3.46
N ASN A 135 -6.75 -2.37 4.54
CA ASN A 135 -6.90 -3.36 5.59
C ASN A 135 -7.19 -2.66 6.93
N VAL A 136 -7.77 -3.38 7.89
CA VAL A 136 -7.99 -2.89 9.26
C VAL A 136 -7.19 -3.74 10.22
N ILE A 137 -6.20 -3.12 10.88
CA ILE A 137 -5.35 -3.79 11.87
C ILE A 137 -5.41 -2.95 13.14
N ASN A 138 -5.74 -3.58 14.27
CA ASN A 138 -5.84 -2.89 15.56
C ASN A 138 -6.73 -1.62 15.51
N ARG A 139 -7.83 -1.68 14.73
CA ARG A 139 -8.79 -0.57 14.47
C ARG A 139 -8.22 0.60 13.65
N VAL A 140 -7.03 0.44 13.06
CA VAL A 140 -6.39 1.40 12.16
C VAL A 140 -6.61 0.97 10.71
N TYR A 141 -7.18 1.85 9.89
CA TYR A 141 -7.22 1.65 8.43
C TYR A 141 -5.83 1.89 7.85
N THR A 142 -5.26 0.88 7.20
CA THR A 142 -3.90 0.89 6.64
C THR A 142 -3.88 0.30 5.22
N ALA A 143 -2.74 0.41 4.53
CA ALA A 143 -2.59 -0.07 3.18
C ALA A 143 -2.46 -1.61 3.11
N THR A 144 -3.03 -2.21 2.06
CA THR A 144 -2.73 -3.59 1.66
C THR A 144 -1.44 -3.66 0.85
N ILE A 145 -0.88 -4.86 0.68
CA ILE A 145 0.27 -5.08 -0.21
C ILE A 145 -0.03 -4.65 -1.66
N GLU A 146 -1.25 -4.91 -2.15
CA GLU A 146 -1.67 -4.47 -3.47
C GLU A 146 -1.68 -2.96 -3.59
N LYS A 147 -2.15 -2.25 -2.56
CA LYS A 147 -2.12 -0.79 -2.54
C LYS A 147 -0.69 -0.27 -2.58
N MET A 148 0.17 -0.78 -1.71
CA MET A 148 1.56 -0.36 -1.64
C MET A 148 2.30 -0.56 -2.97
N LEU A 149 2.14 -1.72 -3.60
CA LEU A 149 2.75 -2.01 -4.91
C LEU A 149 2.29 -1.02 -5.98
N VAL A 150 0.98 -0.74 -6.07
CA VAL A 150 0.49 0.24 -7.03
C VAL A 150 0.95 1.65 -6.64
N ASP A 151 1.05 1.98 -5.34
CA ASP A 151 1.46 3.31 -4.83
C ASP A 151 2.88 3.64 -5.28
N ILE A 152 3.83 2.73 -5.06
CA ILE A 152 5.22 2.90 -5.49
C ILE A 152 5.37 3.00 -7.02
N PHE A 153 4.48 2.37 -7.78
CA PHE A 153 4.51 2.42 -9.24
C PHE A 153 3.98 3.76 -9.80
N CYS A 154 3.06 4.40 -9.07
CA CYS A 154 2.35 5.57 -9.59
C CYS A 154 2.96 6.91 -9.15
N ASP A 155 3.83 6.91 -8.14
CA ASP A 155 4.36 8.12 -7.52
C ASP A 155 5.88 7.98 -7.34
N ASP A 156 6.62 8.48 -8.31
CA ASP A 156 8.08 8.47 -8.33
C ASP A 156 8.71 9.54 -7.44
N VAL A 157 7.93 10.52 -6.98
CA VAL A 157 8.39 11.58 -6.08
C VAL A 157 8.51 11.05 -4.65
N ILE A 158 7.40 10.56 -4.08
CA ILE A 158 7.40 10.06 -2.70
C ILE A 158 8.22 8.77 -2.58
N PHE A 159 8.16 7.95 -3.63
CA PHE A 159 8.81 6.64 -3.65
C PHE A 159 10.05 6.60 -4.53
N ALA A 160 10.78 7.72 -4.64
CA ALA A 160 12.01 7.82 -5.42
C ALA A 160 13.02 6.72 -5.06
N ALA A 161 13.19 6.42 -3.76
CA ALA A 161 14.08 5.38 -3.27
C ALA A 161 13.66 3.95 -3.65
N GLN A 162 12.40 3.75 -4.04
CA GLN A 162 11.87 2.47 -4.47
C GLN A 162 11.85 2.31 -5.99
N GLN A 163 12.27 3.31 -6.78
CA GLN A 163 12.25 3.23 -8.23
C GLN A 163 13.36 2.34 -8.81
N GLY A 164 13.34 2.12 -10.13
CA GLY A 164 14.40 1.41 -10.84
C GLY A 164 14.46 -0.10 -10.52
N SER A 165 15.67 -0.61 -10.27
CA SER A 165 15.89 -2.03 -9.93
C SER A 165 15.23 -2.42 -8.61
N GLU A 166 15.15 -1.49 -7.66
CA GLU A 166 14.57 -1.74 -6.35
C GLU A 166 13.06 -2.04 -6.46
N MET A 167 12.34 -1.33 -7.33
CA MET A 167 10.92 -1.61 -7.60
C MET A 167 10.75 -3.05 -8.09
N ARG A 168 11.64 -3.50 -8.98
CA ARG A 168 11.59 -4.87 -9.53
C ARG A 168 11.77 -5.90 -8.42
N THR A 169 12.73 -5.69 -7.53
CA THR A 169 12.96 -6.52 -6.34
C THR A 169 11.73 -6.55 -5.45
N ILE A 170 11.16 -5.38 -5.12
CA ILE A 170 9.99 -5.25 -4.24
C ILE A 170 8.83 -6.09 -4.77
N TYR A 171 8.53 -5.97 -6.07
CA TYR A 171 7.47 -6.75 -6.71
C TYR A 171 7.77 -8.25 -6.70
N GLN A 172 8.99 -8.66 -7.02
CA GLN A 172 9.40 -10.08 -7.01
C GLN A 172 9.26 -10.70 -5.61
N GLU A 173 9.78 -10.02 -4.58
CA GLU A 173 9.70 -10.47 -3.19
C GLU A 173 8.26 -10.52 -2.68
N ALA A 174 7.45 -9.50 -2.98
CA ALA A 174 6.04 -9.47 -2.63
C ALA A 174 5.27 -10.65 -3.24
N PHE A 175 5.44 -10.89 -4.54
CA PHE A 175 4.79 -12.02 -5.22
C PHE A 175 5.34 -13.37 -4.79
N TYR A 176 6.60 -13.46 -4.38
CA TYR A 176 7.20 -14.70 -3.90
C TYR A 176 6.66 -15.07 -2.51
N LYS A 177 6.77 -14.15 -1.55
CA LYS A 177 6.44 -14.36 -0.12
C LYS A 177 4.93 -14.39 0.17
N TYR A 178 4.14 -13.58 -0.55
CA TYR A 178 2.76 -13.29 -0.16
C TYR A 178 1.73 -13.58 -1.25
N ALA A 179 0.51 -13.83 -0.79
CA ALA A 179 -0.65 -13.92 -1.66
C ALA A 179 -1.08 -12.50 -2.07
N VAL A 180 -0.75 -12.12 -3.30
CA VAL A 180 -1.08 -10.80 -3.87
C VAL A 180 -2.24 -10.94 -4.85
N ASN A 181 -3.26 -10.11 -4.70
CA ASN A 181 -4.45 -10.10 -5.53
C ASN A 181 -4.27 -9.20 -6.76
N GLU A 182 -3.84 -9.80 -7.88
CA GLU A 182 -3.65 -9.09 -9.15
C GLU A 182 -4.92 -8.38 -9.65
N SER A 183 -6.11 -8.92 -9.37
CA SER A 183 -7.36 -8.24 -9.76
C SER A 183 -7.55 -6.94 -8.98
N SER A 184 -7.13 -6.90 -7.71
CA SER A 184 -7.16 -5.69 -6.88
C SER A 184 -6.13 -4.67 -7.35
N ILE A 185 -4.90 -5.12 -7.67
CA ILE A 185 -3.86 -4.30 -8.30
C ILE A 185 -4.38 -3.62 -9.57
N MET A 186 -4.92 -4.40 -10.51
CA MET A 186 -5.41 -3.90 -11.79
C MET A 186 -6.54 -2.89 -11.63
N ARG A 187 -7.49 -3.17 -10.73
CA ARG A 187 -8.61 -2.27 -10.45
C ARG A 187 -8.12 -0.95 -9.85
N TYR A 188 -7.21 -1.02 -8.89
CA TYR A 188 -6.70 0.17 -8.23
C TYR A 188 -5.79 1.01 -9.15
N ALA A 189 -4.96 0.37 -9.98
CA ALA A 189 -4.16 1.03 -11.01
C ALA A 189 -5.03 1.75 -12.06
N ASP A 190 -6.20 1.20 -12.39
CA ASP A 190 -7.21 1.82 -13.26
C ASP A 190 -7.72 3.14 -12.69
N ARG A 191 -8.06 3.17 -11.40
CA ARG A 191 -8.47 4.39 -10.69
C ARG A 191 -7.37 5.45 -10.64
N ARG A 192 -6.12 5.06 -10.90
CA ARG A 192 -4.95 5.94 -11.01
C ARG A 192 -4.51 6.23 -12.44
N GLY A 193 -5.23 5.74 -13.45
CA GLY A 193 -4.88 5.95 -14.86
C GLY A 193 -3.59 5.26 -15.30
N LYS A 194 -3.12 4.24 -14.56
CA LYS A 194 -1.85 3.55 -14.80
C LYS A 194 -2.01 2.05 -15.09
N LYS A 195 -3.23 1.59 -15.37
CA LYS A 195 -3.55 0.17 -15.57
C LYS A 195 -2.73 -0.50 -16.67
N GLU A 196 -2.67 0.10 -17.85
CA GLU A 196 -1.99 -0.48 -19.01
C GLU A 196 -0.48 -0.52 -18.79
N SER A 197 0.11 0.60 -18.37
CA SER A 197 1.54 0.69 -18.03
C SER A 197 1.94 -0.30 -16.92
N LEU A 198 1.10 -0.47 -15.89
CA LEU A 198 1.37 -1.44 -14.84
C LEU A 198 1.25 -2.88 -15.35
N ARG A 199 0.32 -3.16 -16.25
CA ARG A 199 0.19 -4.49 -16.88
C ARG A 199 1.44 -4.83 -17.68
N GLU A 200 1.93 -3.89 -18.49
CA GLU A 200 3.17 -4.04 -19.24
C GLU A 200 4.34 -4.31 -18.29
N TYR A 201 4.49 -3.50 -17.25
CA TYR A 201 5.53 -3.68 -16.23
C TYR A 201 5.49 -5.08 -15.58
N LEU A 202 4.31 -5.53 -15.14
CA LEU A 202 4.12 -6.85 -14.53
C LEU A 202 4.46 -7.99 -15.48
N SER A 203 4.19 -7.84 -16.79
CA SER A 203 4.57 -8.84 -17.79
C SER A 203 6.10 -9.02 -17.87
N THR A 204 6.87 -7.93 -17.69
CA THR A 204 8.34 -8.02 -17.62
C THR A 204 8.83 -8.75 -16.39
N ILE A 205 8.07 -8.73 -15.29
CA ILE A 205 8.39 -9.44 -14.04
C ILE A 205 8.02 -10.92 -14.16
N SER A 206 6.86 -11.24 -14.76
CA SER A 206 6.41 -12.64 -14.93
C SER A 206 7.34 -13.45 -15.84
N ASN A 207 7.84 -12.85 -16.92
CA ASN A 207 8.73 -13.52 -17.87
C ASN A 207 10.08 -13.91 -17.24
N LEU A 208 10.48 -13.23 -16.17
CA LEU A 208 11.70 -13.57 -15.40
C LEU A 208 11.44 -14.72 -14.41
N ARG A 209 10.23 -14.84 -13.86
CA ARG A 209 9.85 -15.94 -12.96
C ARG A 209 9.77 -17.31 -13.65
N GLN A 210 9.70 -17.34 -14.98
CA GLN A 210 9.70 -18.59 -15.78
C GLN A 210 11.10 -19.04 -16.21
N LYS A 211 12.13 -18.20 -16.03
CA LYS A 211 13.52 -18.48 -16.43
C LYS A 211 14.42 -18.92 -15.28
N ASN A 212 13.93 -18.87 -14.04
CA ASN A 212 14.59 -19.35 -12.83
C ASN A 212 13.79 -20.50 -12.22
#